data_AF-A0A930W3S0-F1
#
_entry.id   AF-A0A930W3S0-F1
#
_cell.length_a   1.000
_cell.length_b   1.000
_cell.length_c   1.000
_cell.angle_alpha   90.00
_cell.angle_beta   90.00
_cell.angle_gamma   90.00
#
_symmetry.space_group_name_H-M   'P 1'
#
loop_
_entity.id
_entity.type
_entity.pdbx_description
1 polymer ?
#
loop_
_entity_poly.entity_id
_entity_poly.type
_entity_poly.pdbx_seq_one_letter_code
_entity_poly.pdbx_strand_id
1 'polypeptide(L)'
;MKTLQENIAKAVVTADTLSPDGIQARLEELQKELIKKANNKQDYNAIADEIFRLREQKEKAAVDSHSREESMKRIKELQDFIGQQATEVTDFDEELVRRLIEKVTVFTDHFTVEFKPGVSVDITE
;
A
#
# COMPACT_ATOMS: atom_id res chain seq x y z
N MET A 1 -0.97 4.19 41.86
CA MET A 1 -1.03 3.04 40.92
C MET A 1 -2.39 2.85 40.27
N LYS A 2 -3.53 2.93 40.98
CA LYS A 2 -4.88 2.83 40.38
C LYS A 2 -5.13 3.77 39.18
N THR A 3 -4.73 5.03 39.30
CA THR A 3 -4.93 6.04 38.24
C THR A 3 -4.15 5.72 36.96
N LEU A 4 -2.96 5.10 37.09
CA LEU A 4 -2.16 4.69 35.95
C LEU A 4 -2.79 3.47 35.25
N GLN A 5 -3.34 2.54 36.04
CA GLN A 5 -4.09 1.38 35.51
C GLN A 5 -5.38 1.80 34.80
N GLU A 6 -6.13 2.77 35.33
CA GLU A 6 -7.32 3.33 34.68
C GLU A 6 -6.97 4.06 33.36
N ASN A 7 -5.86 4.79 33.33
CA ASN A 7 -5.41 5.48 32.11
C ASN A 7 -4.91 4.51 31.04
N ILE A 8 -4.23 3.42 31.44
CA ILE A 8 -3.81 2.35 30.53
C ILE A 8 -5.04 1.60 30.00
N ALA A 9 -6.00 1.26 30.88
CA ALA A 9 -7.24 0.61 30.46
C ALA A 9 -8.03 1.50 29.49
N LYS A 10 -8.16 2.80 29.77
CA LYS A 10 -8.77 3.76 28.83
C LYS A 10 -8.02 3.82 27.51
N ALA A 11 -6.69 3.93 27.52
CA ALA A 11 -5.87 4.00 26.31
C ALA A 11 -6.01 2.74 25.45
N VAL A 12 -6.00 1.56 26.08
CA VAL A 12 -6.20 0.26 25.41
C VAL A 12 -7.61 0.12 24.88
N VAL A 13 -8.64 0.50 25.64
CA VAL A 13 -10.04 0.51 25.16
C VAL A 13 -10.22 1.48 24.00
N THR A 14 -9.61 2.67 24.02
CA THR A 14 -9.65 3.59 22.86
C THR A 14 -8.91 3.02 21.65
N ALA A 15 -7.81 2.29 21.85
CA ALA A 15 -7.09 1.62 20.78
C ALA A 15 -7.91 0.47 20.18
N ASP A 16 -8.61 -0.31 21.01
CA ASP A 16 -9.53 -1.36 20.56
C ASP A 16 -10.74 -0.77 19.82
N THR A 17 -11.31 0.35 20.26
CA THR A 17 -12.46 1.01 19.58
C THR A 17 -12.14 1.58 18.20
N LEU A 18 -10.86 1.62 17.79
CA LEU A 18 -10.41 2.06 16.46
C LEU A 18 -10.14 0.87 15.50
N SER A 19 -10.13 -0.36 16.00
CA SER A 19 -10.09 -1.58 15.17
C SER A 19 -11.48 -1.82 14.54
N PRO A 20 -11.58 -2.38 13.32
CA PRO A 20 -12.86 -2.75 12.71
C PRO A 20 -13.78 -3.55 13.66
N ASP A 21 -13.19 -4.45 14.44
CA ASP A 21 -13.91 -5.29 15.40
C ASP A 21 -14.39 -4.50 16.63
N GLY A 22 -13.60 -3.54 17.13
CA GLY A 22 -14.01 -2.69 18.24
C GLY A 22 -15.03 -1.62 17.84
N ILE A 23 -14.94 -1.10 16.60
CA ILE A 23 -15.99 -0.25 16.01
C ILE A 23 -17.30 -1.04 15.92
N GLN A 24 -17.24 -2.30 15.49
CA GLN A 24 -18.41 -3.18 15.40
C GLN A 24 -19.03 -3.46 16.78
N ALA A 25 -18.22 -3.82 17.78
CA ALA A 25 -18.70 -4.05 19.13
C ALA A 25 -19.34 -2.80 19.74
N ARG A 26 -18.74 -1.62 19.52
CA ARG A 26 -19.28 -0.33 19.99
C ARG A 26 -20.59 0.04 19.30
N LEU A 27 -20.71 -0.22 18.00
CA LEU A 27 -21.97 -0.01 17.27
C LEU A 27 -23.11 -0.88 17.82
N GLU A 28 -22.83 -2.13 18.18
CA GLU A 28 -23.83 -3.03 18.77
C GLU A 28 -24.30 -2.57 20.15
N GLU A 29 -23.37 -2.07 20.98
CA GLU A 29 -23.68 -1.51 22.28
C GLU A 29 -24.59 -0.27 22.15
N LEU A 30 -24.19 0.70 21.31
CA LEU A 30 -24.95 1.94 21.09
C LEU A 30 -26.33 1.67 20.49
N GLN A 31 -26.48 0.69 19.60
CA GLN A 31 -27.79 0.28 19.08
C GLN A 31 -28.71 -0.27 20.18
N LYS A 32 -28.18 -1.07 21.11
CA LYS A 32 -28.95 -1.57 22.27
C LYS A 32 -29.35 -0.44 23.20
N GLU A 33 -28.46 0.52 23.47
CA GLU A 33 -28.78 1.70 24.28
C GLU A 33 -29.82 2.61 23.61
N LEU A 34 -29.75 2.78 22.29
CA LEU A 34 -30.73 3.54 21.51
C LEU A 34 -32.15 2.98 21.69
N ILE A 35 -32.31 1.65 21.57
CA ILE A 35 -33.60 0.97 21.76
C ILE A 35 -34.12 1.18 23.18
N LYS A 36 -33.26 1.07 24.20
CA LYS A 36 -33.64 1.30 25.60
C LYS A 36 -34.10 2.74 25.84
N LYS A 37 -33.37 3.73 25.34
CA LYS A 37 -33.74 5.14 25.50
C LYS A 37 -35.02 5.50 24.75
N ALA A 38 -35.20 4.97 23.54
CA ALA A 38 -36.43 5.16 22.76
C ALA A 38 -37.65 4.58 23.51
N ASN A 39 -37.53 3.36 24.06
CA ASN A 39 -38.59 2.75 24.88
C ASN A 39 -38.90 3.56 26.14
N ASN A 40 -37.90 4.19 26.74
CA ASN A 40 -38.05 5.03 27.93
C ASN A 40 -38.44 6.49 27.62
N LYS A 41 -38.68 6.85 26.34
CA LYS A 41 -38.93 8.23 25.86
C LYS A 41 -37.86 9.23 26.31
N GLN A 42 -36.62 8.78 26.44
CA GLN A 42 -35.46 9.59 26.81
C GLN A 42 -34.78 10.14 25.55
N ASP A 43 -34.12 11.29 25.66
CA ASP A 43 -33.35 11.85 24.55
C ASP A 43 -32.18 10.92 24.18
N TYR A 44 -32.13 10.61 22.88
CA TYR A 44 -31.22 9.67 22.26
C TYR A 44 -30.41 10.29 21.11
N ASN A 45 -30.53 11.60 20.86
CA ASN A 45 -29.85 12.27 19.74
C ASN A 45 -28.33 12.05 19.75
N ALA A 46 -27.69 12.19 20.92
CA ALA A 46 -26.25 11.96 21.06
C ALA A 46 -25.81 10.52 20.68
N ILE A 47 -26.67 9.52 20.95
CA ILE A 47 -26.38 8.12 20.58
C ILE A 47 -26.55 7.92 19.07
N ALA A 48 -27.55 8.56 18.47
CA ALA A 48 -27.77 8.50 17.03
C ALA A 48 -26.59 9.14 16.26
N ASP A 49 -26.08 10.28 16.74
CA ASP A 49 -24.93 10.97 16.14
C ASP A 49 -23.64 10.13 16.24
N GLU A 50 -23.40 9.47 17.39
CA GLU A 50 -22.25 8.60 17.58
C GLU A 50 -22.31 7.36 16.67
N ILE A 51 -23.51 6.75 16.50
CA ILE A 51 -23.73 5.65 15.56
C ILE A 51 -23.44 6.09 14.13
N PHE A 52 -23.91 7.26 13.71
CA PHE A 52 -23.69 7.77 12.36
C PHE A 52 -22.19 7.96 12.08
N ARG A 53 -21.48 8.62 13.00
CA ARG A 53 -20.03 8.84 12.90
C ARG A 53 -19.24 7.53 12.83
N LEU A 54 -19.58 6.53 13.65
CA LEU A 54 -18.88 5.24 13.65
C LEU A 54 -19.12 4.45 12.36
N ARG A 55 -20.31 4.53 11.77
CA ARG A 55 -20.59 3.92 10.45
C ARG A 55 -19.77 4.57 9.34
N GLU A 56 -19.69 5.89 9.31
CA GLU A 56 -18.87 6.64 8.35
C GLU A 56 -17.39 6.25 8.47
N GLN A 57 -16.86 6.15 9.69
CA GLN A 57 -15.47 5.73 9.91
C GLN A 57 -15.22 4.30 9.42
N LYS A 58 -16.15 3.36 9.68
CA LYS A 58 -16.06 1.98 9.20
C LYS A 58 -16.05 1.89 7.68
N GLU A 59 -16.94 2.64 7.03
CA GLU A 59 -17.05 2.66 5.57
C GLU A 59 -15.79 3.25 4.92
N LYS A 60 -15.29 4.37 5.45
CA LYS A 60 -14.03 4.97 5.00
C LYS A 60 -12.85 4.01 5.12
N ALA A 61 -12.71 3.33 6.27
CA ALA A 61 -11.64 2.36 6.49
C ALA A 61 -11.73 1.17 5.52
N ALA A 62 -12.94 0.70 5.19
CA ALA A 62 -13.14 -0.37 4.23
C ALA A 62 -12.77 0.05 2.80
N VAL A 63 -13.19 1.25 2.36
CA VAL A 63 -12.82 1.78 1.03
C VAL A 63 -11.31 1.97 0.91
N ASP A 64 -10.66 2.56 1.92
CA ASP A 64 -9.21 2.74 1.95
C ASP A 64 -8.46 1.40 1.89
N SER A 65 -8.96 0.36 2.58
CA SER A 65 -8.38 -0.98 2.53
C SER A 65 -8.50 -1.64 1.15
N HIS A 66 -9.64 -1.49 0.48
CA HIS A 66 -9.88 -2.08 -0.83
C HIS A 66 -8.99 -1.45 -1.90
N SER A 67 -8.91 -0.12 -1.94
CA SER A 67 -8.00 0.59 -2.85
C SER A 67 -6.53 0.25 -2.60
N ARG A 68 -6.15 0.06 -1.34
CA ARG A 68 -4.80 -0.38 -0.98
C ARG A 68 -4.50 -1.80 -1.43
N GLU A 69 -5.45 -2.71 -1.26
CA GLU A 69 -5.31 -4.11 -1.69
C GLU A 69 -5.18 -4.24 -3.20
N GLU A 70 -6.00 -3.51 -3.98
CA GLU A 70 -5.88 -3.45 -5.43
C GLU A 70 -4.52 -2.89 -5.88
N SER A 71 -4.04 -1.82 -5.22
CA SER A 71 -2.73 -1.23 -5.50
C SER A 71 -1.59 -2.22 -5.21
N MET A 72 -1.67 -2.94 -4.10
CA MET A 72 -0.68 -3.98 -3.75
C MET A 72 -0.69 -5.13 -4.75
N LYS A 73 -1.87 -5.55 -5.22
CA LYS A 73 -1.99 -6.56 -6.28
C LYS A 73 -1.32 -6.09 -7.57
N ARG A 74 -1.57 -4.85 -8.00
CA ARG A 74 -0.95 -4.25 -9.19
C ARG A 74 0.58 -4.17 -9.07
N ILE A 75 1.10 -3.79 -7.89
CA ILE A 75 2.55 -3.76 -7.63
C ILE A 75 3.14 -5.16 -7.77
N LYS A 76 2.50 -6.18 -7.20
CA LYS A 76 2.95 -7.56 -7.31
C LYS A 76 2.95 -8.05 -8.76
N GLU A 77 1.89 -7.78 -9.52
CA GLU A 77 1.82 -8.11 -10.95
C GLU A 77 2.97 -7.47 -11.75
N LEU A 78 3.32 -6.22 -11.46
CA LEU A 78 4.44 -5.54 -12.12
C LEU A 78 5.80 -6.11 -11.70
N GLN A 79 5.98 -6.47 -10.42
CA GLN A 79 7.19 -7.12 -9.95
C GLN A 79 7.38 -8.49 -10.61
N ASP A 80 6.32 -9.28 -10.70
CA ASP A 80 6.33 -10.59 -11.37
C ASP A 80 6.63 -10.42 -12.87
N PHE A 81 6.04 -9.42 -13.53
CA PHE A 81 6.32 -9.13 -14.95
C PHE A 81 7.79 -8.75 -15.19
N ILE A 82 8.37 -7.89 -14.34
CA ILE A 82 9.78 -7.52 -14.44
C ILE A 82 10.68 -8.73 -14.17
N GLY A 83 10.36 -9.55 -13.16
CA GLY A 83 11.13 -10.76 -12.84
C GLY A 83 11.06 -11.86 -13.90
N GLN A 84 9.99 -11.88 -14.71
CA GLN A 84 9.87 -12.79 -15.86
C GLN A 84 10.67 -12.34 -17.09
N GLN A 85 11.11 -11.07 -17.15
CA GLN A 85 11.98 -10.63 -18.22
C GLN A 85 13.36 -11.26 -18.02
N ALA A 86 13.78 -12.08 -18.99
CA ALA A 86 15.12 -12.62 -19.02
C ALA A 86 16.12 -11.47 -19.15
N THR A 87 16.72 -11.08 -18.02
CA THR A 87 17.86 -10.14 -17.97
C THR A 87 19.18 -10.80 -18.36
N GLU A 88 19.21 -12.13 -18.46
CA GLU A 88 20.34 -12.84 -19.05
C GLU A 88 20.24 -12.74 -20.57
N VAL A 89 21.20 -12.02 -21.16
CA VAL A 89 21.49 -12.10 -22.59
C VAL A 89 22.01 -13.51 -22.84
N THR A 90 21.11 -14.46 -23.12
CA THR A 90 21.49 -15.87 -23.34
C THR A 90 22.20 -16.07 -24.67
N ASP A 91 21.95 -15.18 -25.64
CA ASP A 91 22.42 -15.34 -27.01
C ASP A 91 22.96 -14.02 -27.57
N PHE A 92 24.14 -14.10 -28.20
CA PHE A 92 24.71 -13.02 -28.98
C PHE A 92 23.97 -12.91 -30.31
N ASP A 93 23.24 -11.82 -30.52
CA ASP A 93 22.58 -11.50 -31.78
C ASP A 93 23.43 -10.53 -32.61
N GLU A 94 24.10 -11.06 -33.64
CA GLU A 94 24.96 -10.28 -34.53
C GLU A 94 24.21 -9.18 -35.29
N GLU A 95 22.95 -9.44 -35.71
CA GLU A 95 22.14 -8.48 -36.45
C GLU A 95 21.76 -7.29 -35.55
N LEU A 96 21.38 -7.58 -34.30
CA LEU A 96 21.07 -6.57 -33.30
C LEU A 96 22.30 -5.72 -32.97
N VAL A 97 23.47 -6.34 -32.79
CA VAL A 97 24.72 -5.63 -32.50
C VAL A 97 25.09 -4.69 -33.66
N ARG A 98 25.03 -5.16 -34.92
CA ARG A 98 25.26 -4.32 -36.10
C ARG A 98 24.24 -3.19 -36.22
N ARG A 99 23.00 -3.40 -35.75
CA ARG A 99 21.97 -2.36 -35.76
C ARG A 99 22.22 -1.30 -34.70
N LEU A 100 22.75 -1.67 -33.53
CA LEU A 100 22.90 -0.79 -32.37
C LEU A 100 24.23 -0.02 -32.33
N ILE A 101 25.31 -0.57 -32.87
CA ILE A 101 26.62 0.10 -32.93
C ILE A 101 26.59 1.18 -34.02
N GLU A 102 27.10 2.37 -33.68
CA GLU A 102 27.32 3.48 -34.61
C GLU A 102 28.76 3.44 -35.16
N LYS A 103 29.76 3.34 -34.27
CA LYS A 103 31.17 3.16 -34.65
C LYS A 103 32.00 2.58 -33.49
N VAL A 104 33.14 2.00 -33.83
CA VAL A 104 34.16 1.51 -32.88
C VAL A 104 35.47 2.25 -33.14
N THR A 105 36.06 2.81 -32.09
CA THR A 105 37.35 3.51 -32.15
C THR A 105 38.39 2.71 -31.36
N VAL A 106 39.50 2.38 -32.00
CA VAL A 106 40.56 1.56 -31.40
C VAL A 106 41.73 2.45 -30.97
N PHE A 107 42.15 2.32 -29.72
CA PHE A 107 43.31 2.99 -29.13
C PHE A 107 44.40 1.97 -28.81
N THR A 108 45.51 2.44 -28.24
CA THR A 108 46.66 1.58 -27.92
C THR A 108 46.41 0.65 -26.74
N ASP A 109 45.55 1.05 -25.80
CA ASP A 109 45.29 0.38 -24.51
C ASP A 109 43.81 0.03 -24.27
N HIS A 110 42.91 0.48 -25.15
CA HIS A 110 41.47 0.24 -25.03
C HIS A 110 40.78 0.40 -26.38
N PHE A 111 39.48 0.12 -26.41
CA PHE A 111 38.60 0.52 -27.50
C PHE A 111 37.31 1.12 -26.96
N THR A 112 36.77 2.09 -27.69
CA THR A 112 35.51 2.74 -27.38
C THR A 112 34.46 2.30 -28.39
N VAL A 113 33.34 1.77 -27.89
CA VAL A 113 32.17 1.43 -28.70
C VAL A 113 31.11 2.51 -28.50
N GLU A 114 30.72 3.18 -29.58
CA GLU A 114 29.64 4.15 -29.58
C GLU A 114 28.37 3.50 -30.15
N PHE A 115 27.28 3.56 -29.39
CA PHE A 115 25.96 3.07 -29.79
C PHE A 115 25.11 4.20 -30.37
N LYS A 116 24.21 3.90 -31.30
CA LYS A 116 23.27 4.85 -31.91
C LYS A 116 22.44 5.69 -30.93
N PRO A 117 22.04 5.18 -29.76
CA PRO A 117 21.39 5.99 -28.72
C PRO A 117 22.31 7.03 -28.04
N GLY A 118 23.57 7.16 -28.47
CA GLY A 118 24.55 8.09 -27.91
C GLY A 118 25.29 7.57 -26.67
N VAL A 119 25.10 6.28 -26.32
CA VAL A 119 25.83 5.63 -25.23
C VAL A 119 27.23 5.25 -25.73
N SER A 120 28.26 5.54 -24.95
CA SER A 120 29.64 5.13 -25.23
C SER A 120 30.15 4.24 -24.11
N VAL A 121 30.85 3.16 -24.47
CA VAL A 121 31.44 2.21 -23.52
C VAL A 121 32.90 2.02 -23.87
N ASP A 122 33.78 2.25 -22.89
CA ASP A 122 35.21 1.98 -22.99
C ASP A 122 35.50 0.59 -22.45
N ILE A 123 36.17 -0.22 -23.27
CA ILE A 123 36.56 -1.58 -22.94
C ILE A 123 38.09 -1.60 -22.89
N THR A 124 38.61 -1.83 -21.70
CA THR A 124 40.03 -2.03 -21.40
C THR A 124 40.31 -3.53 -21.33
N GLU A 125 41.50 -3.95 -21.75
CA GLU A 125 41.95 -5.35 -21.64
C GLU A 125 42.30 -5.74 -20.20
#